data_AF-A3DF63-F1
#
_entry.id   AF-A3DF63-F1
#
_cell.length_a   1.000
_cell.length_b   1.000
_cell.length_c   1.000
_cell.angle_alpha   90.00
_cell.angle_beta   90.00
_cell.angle_gamma   90.00
#
_symmetry.space_group_name_H-M   'P 1'
#
loop_
_entity.id
_entity.type
_entity.pdbx_description
1 polymer ?
#
loop_
_entity_poly.entity_id
_entity_poly.type
_entity_poly.pdbx_seq_one_letter_code
_entity_poly.pdbx_strand_id
1 'polypeptide(L)'
;MIKKMEKRKKVHNRKPRICFVSSSGGHWEQLQKLKPLADKYTGFFVTEKTKIEAPLAKYFMLQTDLKDKLMPLKMLWNATYTLFIWIKERPDFVITTGTMVAYPFYLLAVLFRKKFIFIETFGRANMPTVAGKMMEKHADLFIVQWESQKKFYKNAVYVGCLY
;
A
#
# COMPACT_ATOMS: atom_id res chain seq x y z
N MET A 1 25.96 -25.40 6.33
CA MET A 1 24.61 -25.92 6.00
C MET A 1 23.52 -24.89 6.36
N ILE A 2 23.23 -23.92 5.48
CA ILE A 2 22.01 -23.09 5.62
C ILE A 2 21.30 -23.12 4.28
N LYS A 3 20.28 -23.98 4.20
CA LYS A 3 19.39 -24.10 3.04
C LYS A 3 18.80 -22.73 2.72
N LYS A 4 19.12 -22.24 1.53
CA LYS A 4 18.37 -21.20 0.81
C LYS A 4 16.92 -21.68 0.77
N MET A 5 16.08 -21.19 1.68
CA MET A 5 14.65 -21.50 1.71
C MET A 5 14.06 -20.93 0.42
N GLU A 6 13.88 -21.78 -0.58
CA GLU A 6 13.07 -21.48 -1.74
C GLU A 6 11.73 -20.95 -1.24
N LYS A 7 11.45 -19.68 -1.55
CA LYS A 7 10.15 -19.06 -1.29
C LYS A 7 9.10 -19.89 -2.03
N ARG A 8 8.37 -20.75 -1.31
CA ARG A 8 7.25 -21.55 -1.85
C ARG A 8 6.35 -20.62 -2.67
N LYS A 9 6.28 -20.83 -3.99
CA LYS A 9 5.29 -20.18 -4.86
C LYS A 9 3.91 -20.65 -4.42
N LYS A 10 3.16 -19.81 -3.70
CA LYS A 10 1.73 -20.07 -3.45
C LYS A 10 1.00 -20.01 -4.78
N VAL A 11 0.63 -21.16 -5.33
CA VAL A 11 -0.29 -21.25 -6.46
C VAL A 11 -1.66 -20.80 -5.94
N HIS A 12 -2.22 -19.75 -6.55
CA HIS A 12 -3.54 -19.25 -6.18
C HIS A 12 -4.59 -20.07 -6.96
N ASN A 13 -5.47 -20.78 -6.26
CA ASN A 13 -6.57 -21.53 -6.87
C ASN A 13 -7.70 -20.63 -7.44
N ARG A 14 -7.55 -19.31 -7.31
CA ARG A 14 -8.46 -18.30 -7.82
C ARG A 14 -7.66 -17.14 -8.42
N LYS A 15 -8.31 -16.28 -9.22
CA LYS A 15 -7.70 -15.00 -9.62
C LYS A 15 -7.24 -14.23 -8.36
N PRO A 16 -5.97 -13.81 -8.28
CA PRO A 16 -5.46 -13.04 -7.15
C PRO A 16 -6.29 -11.78 -6.91
N ARG A 17 -6.56 -11.48 -5.64
CA ARG A 17 -7.25 -10.26 -5.24
C ARG A 17 -6.26 -9.24 -4.70
N ILE A 18 -6.35 -8.00 -5.22
CA ILE A 18 -5.37 -6.95 -4.95
C ILE A 18 -6.07 -5.79 -4.24
N CYS A 19 -5.58 -5.43 -3.05
CA CYS A 19 -5.94 -4.21 -2.35
C CYS A 19 -5.00 -3.09 -2.78
N PHE A 20 -5.54 -2.03 -3.37
CA PHE A 20 -4.82 -0.79 -3.65
C PHE A 20 -5.21 0.23 -2.58
N VAL A 21 -4.26 0.70 -1.78
CA VAL A 21 -4.56 1.62 -0.66
C VAL A 21 -3.58 2.80 -0.59
N SER A 22 -4.12 4.00 -0.47
CA SER A 22 -3.36 5.23 -0.19
C SER A 22 -4.22 6.28 0.49
N SER A 23 -3.59 7.33 1.04
CA SER A 23 -4.29 8.57 1.37
C SER A 23 -4.89 9.19 0.11
N SER A 24 -5.77 10.15 0.32
CA SER A 24 -6.27 11.05 -0.72
C SER A 24 -5.16 11.94 -1.33
N GLY A 25 -5.47 12.70 -2.38
CA GLY A 25 -4.55 13.66 -3.03
C GLY A 25 -3.52 13.00 -3.96
N GLY A 26 -2.30 13.52 -4.00
CA GLY A 26 -1.27 13.05 -4.95
C GLY A 26 -0.96 11.55 -4.85
N HIS A 27 -0.92 10.97 -3.64
CA HIS A 27 -0.73 9.52 -3.48
C HIS A 27 -1.85 8.70 -4.15
N TRP A 28 -3.08 9.20 -4.11
CA TRP A 28 -4.24 8.61 -4.76
C TRP A 28 -4.18 8.77 -6.28
N GLU A 29 -3.79 9.94 -6.80
CA GLU A 29 -3.57 10.16 -8.24
C GLU A 29 -2.59 9.13 -8.82
N GLN A 30 -1.47 8.90 -8.14
CA GLN A 30 -0.48 7.90 -8.57
C GLN A 30 -1.01 6.47 -8.50
N LEU A 31 -1.70 6.12 -7.41
CA LEU A 31 -2.22 4.77 -7.21
C LEU A 31 -3.28 4.39 -8.26
N GLN A 32 -4.11 5.36 -8.68
CA GLN A 32 -5.14 5.16 -9.70
C GLN A 32 -4.57 4.80 -11.08
N LYS A 33 -3.31 5.16 -11.38
CA LYS A 33 -2.63 4.75 -12.62
C LYS A 33 -2.47 3.23 -12.72
N LEU A 34 -2.60 2.51 -11.61
CA LEU A 34 -2.61 1.04 -11.56
C LEU A 34 -3.99 0.43 -11.87
N LYS A 35 -4.99 1.22 -12.29
CA LYS A 35 -6.31 0.71 -12.72
C LYS A 35 -6.21 -0.43 -13.74
N PRO A 36 -5.34 -0.40 -14.77
CA PRO A 36 -5.21 -1.54 -15.69
C PRO A 36 -4.84 -2.86 -14.99
N LEU A 37 -4.06 -2.79 -13.91
CA LEU A 37 -3.74 -3.94 -13.07
C LEU A 37 -4.96 -4.38 -12.24
N ALA A 38 -5.71 -3.42 -11.72
CA ALA A 38 -6.95 -3.69 -10.99
C ALA A 38 -8.04 -4.31 -11.87
N ASP A 39 -8.10 -3.97 -13.16
CA ASP A 39 -9.02 -4.55 -14.14
C ASP A 39 -8.59 -5.96 -14.58
N LYS A 40 -7.27 -6.19 -14.73
CA LYS A 40 -6.70 -7.50 -15.09
C LYS A 40 -6.90 -8.56 -14.00
N TYR A 41 -6.77 -8.15 -12.74
CA TYR A 41 -6.94 -9.00 -11.56
C TYR A 41 -8.24 -8.68 -10.83
N THR A 42 -8.51 -9.30 -9.69
CA THR A 42 -9.64 -8.85 -8.86
C THR A 42 -9.16 -7.69 -7.99
N GLY A 43 -9.13 -6.47 -8.52
CA GLY A 43 -8.67 -5.29 -7.79
C GLY A 43 -9.78 -4.56 -7.03
N PHE A 44 -9.44 -3.93 -5.91
CA PHE A 44 -10.28 -2.92 -5.27
C PHE A 44 -9.43 -1.82 -4.66
N PHE A 45 -9.98 -0.60 -4.62
CA PHE A 45 -9.28 0.55 -4.09
C PHE A 45 -9.86 1.04 -2.76
N VAL A 46 -8.97 1.54 -1.91
CA VAL A 46 -9.26 2.13 -0.60
C VAL A 46 -8.57 3.48 -0.54
N THR A 47 -9.30 4.53 -0.17
CA THR A 47 -8.72 5.86 0.10
C THR A 47 -9.43 6.55 1.26
N GLU A 48 -9.04 7.76 1.59
CA GLU A 48 -9.69 8.56 2.64
C GLU A 48 -10.93 9.26 2.10
N LYS A 49 -11.96 9.38 2.94
CA LYS A 49 -13.12 10.23 2.62
C LYS A 49 -12.70 11.69 2.68
N THR A 50 -12.82 12.39 1.57
CA THR A 50 -12.64 13.85 1.48
C THR A 50 -13.82 14.50 0.75
N LYS A 51 -13.75 15.81 0.53
CA LYS A 51 -14.69 16.55 -0.32
C LYS A 51 -14.49 16.27 -1.82
N ILE A 52 -13.34 15.74 -2.19
CA ILE A 52 -13.02 15.40 -3.59
C ILE A 52 -13.55 13.99 -3.87
N GLU A 53 -14.21 13.84 -5.00
CA GLU A 53 -14.72 12.54 -5.44
C GLU A 53 -13.57 11.59 -5.80
N ALA A 54 -13.71 10.33 -5.39
CA ALA A 54 -12.80 9.25 -5.74
C ALA A 54 -13.61 8.09 -6.31
N PRO A 55 -14.04 8.16 -7.58
CA PRO A 55 -14.97 7.18 -8.17
C PRO A 55 -14.40 5.76 -8.25
N LEU A 56 -13.07 5.61 -8.29
CA LEU A 56 -12.43 4.30 -8.26
C LEU A 56 -12.39 3.67 -6.85
N ALA A 57 -12.58 4.46 -5.79
CA ALA A 57 -12.53 3.97 -4.43
C ALA A 57 -13.79 3.18 -4.08
N LYS A 58 -13.59 1.93 -3.67
CA LYS A 58 -14.67 1.07 -3.16
C LYS A 58 -14.92 1.29 -1.67
N TYR A 59 -13.87 1.62 -0.93
CA TYR A 59 -13.90 1.83 0.51
C TYR A 59 -13.26 3.17 0.87
N PHE A 60 -13.85 3.82 1.88
CA PHE A 60 -13.42 5.12 2.37
C PHE A 60 -13.06 5.06 3.84
N MET A 61 -11.84 5.46 4.17
CA MET A 61 -11.30 5.53 5.52
C MET A 61 -11.46 6.95 6.08
N LEU A 62 -11.36 7.10 7.41
CA LEU A 62 -11.26 8.42 8.01
C LEU A 62 -9.91 9.03 7.68
N GLN A 63 -9.91 10.31 7.27
CA GLN A 63 -8.68 11.06 7.05
C GLN A 63 -7.93 11.25 8.37
N THR A 64 -6.63 10.98 8.34
CA THR A 64 -5.74 11.09 9.50
C THR A 64 -4.56 12.00 9.19
N ASP A 65 -4.30 12.96 10.07
CA ASP A 65 -3.14 13.86 10.00
C ASP A 65 -2.33 13.73 11.29
N LEU A 66 -1.00 13.85 11.19
CA LEU A 66 -0.11 13.82 12.36
C LEU A 66 -0.39 14.96 13.35
N LYS A 67 -0.98 16.07 12.89
CA LYS A 67 -1.36 17.22 13.71
C LYS A 67 -2.74 17.06 14.35
N ASP A 68 -3.49 16.03 14.00
CA ASP A 68 -4.83 15.79 14.50
C ASP A 68 -4.79 15.13 15.90
N LYS A 69 -5.34 15.81 16.91
CA LYS A 69 -5.41 15.28 18.28
C LYS A 69 -6.28 14.02 18.38
N LEU A 70 -7.25 13.85 17.48
CA LEU A 70 -8.11 12.68 17.40
C LEU A 70 -7.50 11.56 16.53
N MET A 71 -6.28 11.76 16.00
CA MET A 71 -5.59 10.78 15.17
C MET A 71 -5.58 9.37 15.78
N PRO A 72 -5.28 9.14 17.08
CA PRO A 72 -5.28 7.79 17.64
C PRO A 72 -6.65 7.12 17.57
N LEU A 73 -7.73 7.86 17.86
CA LEU A 73 -9.10 7.35 17.78
C LEU A 73 -9.51 7.05 16.34
N LYS A 74 -9.16 7.94 15.40
CA LYS A 74 -9.39 7.72 13.97
C LYS A 74 -8.59 6.53 13.43
N MET A 75 -7.36 6.36 13.89
CA MET A 75 -6.53 5.20 13.53
C MET A 75 -7.08 3.91 14.11
N LEU A 76 -7.65 3.93 15.32
CA LEU A 76 -8.36 2.79 15.88
C LEU A 76 -9.58 2.41 15.04
N TRP A 77 -10.41 3.40 14.67
CA TRP A 77 -11.53 3.19 13.76
C TRP A 77 -11.08 2.66 12.40
N ASN A 78 -10.03 3.24 11.82
CA ASN A 78 -9.49 2.78 10.55
C ASN A 78 -8.98 1.34 10.68
N ALA A 79 -8.34 0.97 11.80
CA ALA A 79 -7.90 -0.40 12.01
C ALA A 79 -9.07 -1.39 12.10
N THR A 80 -10.14 -1.06 12.84
CA THR A 80 -11.34 -1.93 12.92
C THR A 80 -12.05 -2.04 11.58
N TYR A 81 -12.16 -0.94 10.83
CA TYR A 81 -12.76 -0.96 9.50
C TYR A 81 -11.89 -1.70 8.48
N THR A 82 -10.56 -1.58 8.58
CA THR A 82 -9.62 -2.39 7.78
C THR A 82 -9.79 -3.87 8.04
N LEU A 83 -10.01 -4.30 9.30
CA LEU A 83 -10.30 -5.72 9.61
C LEU A 83 -11.58 -6.19 8.91
N PHE A 84 -12.65 -5.39 8.94
CA PHE A 84 -13.89 -5.69 8.21
C PHE A 84 -13.63 -5.85 6.70
N ILE A 85 -12.95 -4.88 6.08
CA ILE A 85 -12.60 -4.94 4.64
C ILE A 85 -11.75 -6.18 4.35
N TRP A 86 -10.77 -6.48 5.20
CA TRP A 86 -9.87 -7.61 5.05
C TRP A 86 -10.60 -8.95 5.07
N ILE A 87 -11.54 -9.14 5.99
CA ILE A 87 -12.33 -10.37 6.12
C ILE A 87 -13.27 -10.53 4.93
N LYS A 88 -13.90 -9.43 4.50
CA LYS A 88 -14.85 -9.39 3.37
C LYS A 88 -14.17 -9.64 2.02
N GLU A 89 -13.07 -8.93 1.77
CA GLU A 89 -12.38 -8.99 0.48
C GLU A 89 -11.37 -10.13 0.42
N ARG A 90 -10.67 -10.42 1.51
CA ARG A 90 -9.59 -11.42 1.59
C ARG A 90 -8.50 -11.14 0.55
N PRO A 91 -7.78 -10.00 0.61
CA PRO A 91 -6.74 -9.69 -0.36
C PRO A 91 -5.57 -10.68 -0.28
N ASP A 92 -4.97 -10.96 -1.43
CA ASP A 92 -3.73 -11.74 -1.53
C ASP A 92 -2.50 -10.84 -1.67
N PHE A 93 -2.73 -9.64 -2.20
CA PHE A 93 -1.74 -8.59 -2.39
C PHE A 93 -2.24 -7.27 -1.80
N VAL A 94 -1.34 -6.50 -1.22
CA VAL A 94 -1.56 -5.10 -0.82
C VAL A 94 -0.52 -4.25 -1.54
N ILE A 95 -0.99 -3.26 -2.30
CA ILE A 95 -0.18 -2.29 -3.02
C ILE A 95 -0.49 -0.90 -2.46
N THR A 96 0.55 -0.15 -2.08
CA THR A 96 0.39 1.20 -1.55
C THR A 96 1.42 2.16 -2.13
N THR A 97 1.04 3.43 -2.27
CA THR A 97 1.95 4.55 -2.58
C THR A 97 2.51 5.25 -1.34
N GLY A 98 2.35 4.63 -0.15
CA GLY A 98 3.05 5.03 1.07
C GLY A 98 2.37 6.14 1.87
N THR A 99 1.47 5.77 2.80
CA THR A 99 0.69 6.72 3.62
C THR A 99 0.27 6.09 4.96
N MET A 100 -0.18 6.91 5.93
CA MET A 100 -0.58 6.41 7.26
C MET A 100 -1.82 5.50 7.21
N VAL A 101 -2.79 5.83 6.36
CA VAL A 101 -4.03 5.05 6.20
C VAL A 101 -3.78 3.62 5.69
N ALA A 102 -2.65 3.39 5.00
CA ALA A 102 -2.24 2.07 4.54
C ALA A 102 -1.64 1.19 5.66
N TYR A 103 -1.29 1.78 6.82
CA TYR A 103 -0.58 1.09 7.89
C TYR A 103 -1.34 -0.15 8.44
N PRO A 104 -2.66 -0.09 8.72
CA PRO A 104 -3.40 -1.27 9.15
C PRO A 104 -3.41 -2.39 8.10
N PHE A 105 -3.53 -2.07 6.82
CA PHE A 105 -3.48 -3.05 5.73
C PHE A 105 -2.09 -3.69 5.60
N TYR A 106 -1.04 -2.90 5.76
CA TYR A 106 0.33 -3.39 5.83
C TYR A 106 0.53 -4.39 6.98
N LEU A 107 0.06 -4.07 8.18
CA LEU A 107 0.17 -4.98 9.33
C LEU A 107 -0.54 -6.31 9.07
N LEU A 108 -1.75 -6.27 8.51
CA LEU A 108 -2.47 -7.49 8.15
C LEU A 108 -1.76 -8.27 7.03
N ALA A 109 -1.16 -7.59 6.06
CA ALA A 109 -0.38 -8.27 5.02
C ALA A 109 0.80 -9.04 5.61
N VAL A 110 1.53 -8.43 6.55
CA VAL A 110 2.63 -9.08 7.26
C VAL A 110 2.11 -10.24 8.11
N LEU A 111 1.09 -10.01 8.94
CA LEU A 111 0.53 -11.00 9.86
C LEU A 111 0.01 -12.26 9.13
N PHE A 112 -0.74 -12.07 8.05
CA PHE A 112 -1.33 -13.16 7.26
C PHE A 112 -0.40 -13.68 6.15
N ARG A 113 0.86 -13.22 6.10
CA ARG A 113 1.87 -13.59 5.09
C ARG A 113 1.33 -13.44 3.66
N LYS A 114 0.67 -12.31 3.41
CA LYS A 114 0.24 -11.85 2.09
C LYS A 114 1.34 -11.03 1.44
N LYS A 115 1.23 -10.82 0.13
CA LYS A 115 2.23 -10.07 -0.61
C LYS A 115 2.05 -8.57 -0.38
N PHE A 116 3.13 -7.91 0.03
CA PHE A 116 3.12 -6.47 0.31
C PHE A 116 4.05 -5.75 -0.67
N ILE A 117 3.48 -4.83 -1.45
CA ILE A 117 4.19 -4.01 -2.43
C ILE A 117 4.08 -2.56 -2.01
N PHE A 118 5.22 -1.91 -1.90
CA PHE A 118 5.30 -0.49 -1.58
C PHE A 118 5.86 0.25 -2.80
N ILE A 119 5.20 1.33 -3.18
CA ILE A 119 5.65 2.25 -4.22
C ILE A 119 5.93 3.58 -3.54
N GLU A 120 7.18 4.01 -3.56
CA GLU A 120 7.54 5.29 -2.97
C GLU A 120 6.88 6.44 -3.74
N THR A 121 6.50 7.49 -3.03
CA THR A 121 5.88 8.66 -3.65
C THR A 121 6.85 9.39 -4.58
N PHE A 122 6.29 9.93 -5.67
CA PHE A 122 7.03 10.80 -6.57
C PHE A 122 7.43 12.13 -5.92
N GLY A 123 6.66 12.61 -4.94
CA GLY A 123 6.87 13.93 -4.32
C GLY A 123 8.17 14.08 -3.51
N ARG A 124 8.98 13.01 -3.35
CA ARG A 124 10.22 13.04 -2.57
C ARG A 124 11.41 12.45 -3.33
N ALA A 125 11.87 13.14 -4.38
CA ALA A 125 12.95 12.66 -5.25
C ALA A 125 14.27 12.36 -4.53
N ASN A 126 14.65 13.20 -3.56
CA ASN A 126 15.97 13.16 -2.93
C ASN A 126 15.93 12.86 -1.43
N MET A 127 14.83 12.31 -0.93
CA MET A 127 14.70 11.94 0.47
C MET A 127 13.69 10.81 0.67
N PRO A 128 13.84 9.99 1.73
CA PRO A 128 12.90 8.92 2.01
C PRO A 128 11.62 9.43 2.70
N THR A 129 10.52 8.66 2.59
CA THR A 129 9.36 8.85 3.47
C THR A 129 9.54 8.08 4.77
N VAL A 130 8.87 8.54 5.83
CA VAL A 130 8.81 7.81 7.11
C VAL A 130 8.13 6.45 6.91
N ALA A 131 7.05 6.42 6.14
CA ALA A 131 6.34 5.19 5.78
C ALA A 131 7.24 4.23 4.99
N GLY A 132 7.95 4.72 3.97
CA GLY A 132 8.89 3.94 3.16
C GLY A 132 9.96 3.29 4.03
N LYS A 133 10.67 4.07 4.85
CA LYS A 133 11.68 3.55 5.79
C LYS A 133 11.13 2.47 6.73
N MET A 134 9.93 2.67 7.25
CA MET A 134 9.32 1.74 8.21
C MET A 134 8.87 0.44 7.54
N MET A 135 8.29 0.53 6.35
CA MET A 135 7.62 -0.58 5.68
C MET A 135 8.55 -1.39 4.75
N GLU A 136 9.67 -0.80 4.30
CA GLU A 136 10.61 -1.43 3.36
C GLU A 136 11.00 -2.87 3.78
N LYS A 137 11.31 -3.06 5.07
CA LYS A 137 11.79 -4.36 5.59
C LYS A 137 10.82 -5.53 5.40
N HIS A 138 9.53 -5.26 5.19
CA HIS A 138 8.53 -6.31 4.94
C HIS A 138 7.92 -6.22 3.54
N ALA A 139 8.39 -5.31 2.70
CA ALA A 139 7.98 -5.27 1.30
C ALA A 139 8.57 -6.46 0.55
N ASP A 140 7.70 -7.24 -0.10
CA ASP A 140 8.11 -8.24 -1.07
C ASP A 140 8.70 -7.59 -2.33
N LEU A 141 8.21 -6.39 -2.66
CA LEU A 141 8.70 -5.52 -3.72
C LEU A 141 8.60 -4.07 -3.25
N PHE A 142 9.73 -3.37 -3.27
CA PHE A 142 9.82 -1.95 -2.95
C PHE A 142 10.22 -1.19 -4.21
N ILE A 143 9.33 -0.34 -4.69
CA ILE A 143 9.50 0.41 -5.92
C ILE A 143 9.82 1.86 -5.58
N VAL A 144 10.78 2.44 -6.29
CA VAL A 144 11.08 3.87 -6.24
C VAL A 144 10.84 4.52 -7.60
N GLN A 145 10.43 5.78 -7.58
CA GLN A 145 10.08 6.54 -8.79
C GLN A 145 11.20 7.47 -9.25
N TRP A 146 12.26 7.62 -8.45
CA TRP A 146 13.48 8.33 -8.81
C TRP A 146 14.68 7.44 -8.55
N GLU A 147 15.67 7.45 -9.45
CA GLU A 147 16.88 6.67 -9.27
C GLU A 147 17.66 7.10 -8.01
N SER A 148 17.66 8.40 -7.70
CA SER A 148 18.24 8.99 -6.50
C SER A 148 17.65 8.45 -5.19
N GLN A 149 16.43 7.89 -5.20
CA GLN A 149 15.82 7.29 -4.01
C GLN A 149 16.48 5.96 -3.62
N LYS A 150 17.12 5.24 -4.56
CA LYS A 150 17.74 3.94 -4.30
C LYS A 150 18.78 4.00 -3.17
N LYS A 151 19.46 5.14 -3.00
CA LYS A 151 20.47 5.31 -1.93
C LYS A 151 19.89 5.26 -0.51
N PHE A 152 18.56 5.41 -0.36
CA PHE A 152 17.90 5.41 0.95
C PHE A 152 17.31 4.05 1.35
N TYR A 153 17.28 3.09 0.43
CA TYR A 153 16.57 1.83 0.57
C TYR A 153 17.46 0.68 0.10
N LYS A 154 17.55 -0.37 0.92
CA LYS A 154 18.41 -1.54 0.66
C LYS A 154 17.97 -2.35 -0.55
N ASN A 155 16.65 -2.50 -0.76
CA ASN A 155 16.10 -3.42 -1.76
C ASN A 155 15.19 -2.72 -2.79
N ALA A 156 15.35 -1.40 -2.96
CA ALA A 156 14.53 -0.64 -3.89
C ALA A 156 14.83 -0.96 -5.36
N VAL A 157 13.77 -1.14 -6.14
CA VAL A 157 13.81 -1.27 -7.60
C VAL A 157 13.30 0.03 -8.20
N TYR A 158 14.13 0.67 -9.03
CA TYR A 158 13.71 1.83 -9.81
C TYR A 158 12.96 1.37 -11.05
N VAL A 159 11.77 1.92 -11.29
CA VAL A 159 10.93 1.55 -12.44
C VAL A 159 10.43 2.76 -13.24
N GLY A 160 10.92 3.96 -12.91
CA GLY A 160 10.40 5.22 -13.47
C GLY A 160 9.16 5.74 -12.75
N CYS A 161 8.52 6.75 -13.34
CA CYS A 161 7.44 7.52 -12.73
C CYS A 161 6.05 6.95 -13.04
N LEU A 162 5.15 7.00 -12.05
CA LEU A 162 3.71 6.80 -12.20
C LEU A 162 3.01 8.15 -12.38
N TYR A 163 3.23 8.82 -13.52
CA TYR A 163 2.48 10.01 -13.94
C TYR A 163 2.04 9.89 -15.40
#